data_AF-A0A2A4TBM7-F1
#
_entry.id   AF-A0A2A4TBM7-F1
#
_cell.length_a   1.000
_cell.length_b   1.000
_cell.length_c   1.000
_cell.angle_alpha   90.00
_cell.angle_beta   90.00
_cell.angle_gamma   90.00
#
_symmetry.space_group_name_H-M   'P 1'
#
loop_
_entity.id
_entity.type
_entity.pdbx_description
1 polymer ?
#
loop_
_entity_poly.entity_id
_entity_poly.type
_entity_poly.pdbx_seq_one_letter_code
_entity_poly.pdbx_strand_id
1 'polypeptide(L)'
;MNLLIKAILLQSIFNIGIFAYSNIPMSELPQMSGTTQGVKERKVVTLNDAKAFEKDMKSSIAQGNFFAAMILADFFTASHELRDGKLRKNLAKAKKYYLLAGKNGLARPYFKLADMEMQVNNYIKATYYLELAYKSPLKASKNLIAAASYHASITLEHLNDNNTTLEKSIKMLEGHTNNIATAEFLLANLYNRLNAPRGASFYLTKACTNPKASPFIRELCFDPKTILIENNIKREPNENCPECDFKNHIER
;
A
#
# COMPACT_ATOMS: atom_id res chain seq x y z
N MET A 1 8.32 -25.81 -14.57
CA MET A 1 9.61 -25.11 -14.40
C MET A 1 9.32 -23.68 -13.96
N ASN A 2 9.35 -23.48 -12.63
CA ASN A 2 9.30 -22.26 -11.80
C ASN A 2 8.29 -21.12 -12.07
N LEU A 3 7.07 -21.31 -11.56
CA LEU A 3 6.17 -20.23 -11.09
C LEU A 3 6.85 -19.26 -10.10
N LEU A 4 7.88 -19.73 -9.37
CA LEU A 4 8.67 -18.92 -8.44
C LEU A 4 9.54 -17.85 -9.13
N ILE A 5 10.00 -18.06 -10.36
CA ILE A 5 10.97 -17.14 -11.01
C ILE A 5 10.27 -15.91 -11.61
N LYS A 6 8.99 -16.00 -11.97
CA LYS A 6 8.22 -14.85 -12.46
C LYS A 6 7.62 -13.99 -11.33
N ALA A 7 7.40 -14.57 -10.14
CA ALA A 7 7.00 -13.81 -8.95
C ALA A 7 8.13 -12.89 -8.44
N ILE A 8 9.39 -13.23 -8.70
CA ILE A 8 10.57 -12.38 -8.37
C ILE A 8 10.61 -11.09 -9.21
N LEU A 9 9.99 -11.09 -10.41
CA LEU A 9 9.80 -9.88 -11.22
C LEU A 9 8.66 -8.99 -10.69
N LEU A 10 7.71 -9.53 -9.92
CA LEU A 10 6.70 -8.71 -9.24
C LEU A 10 7.32 -7.93 -8.06
N GLN A 11 8.24 -8.53 -7.31
CA GLN A 11 8.89 -7.90 -6.16
C GLN A 11 9.86 -6.76 -6.55
N SER A 12 10.42 -6.78 -7.76
CA SER A 12 11.34 -5.73 -8.23
C SER A 12 10.62 -4.48 -8.76
N ILE A 13 9.34 -4.57 -9.14
CA ILE A 13 8.56 -3.42 -9.63
C ILE A 13 7.87 -2.67 -8.47
N PHE A 14 7.52 -3.35 -7.37
CA PHE A 14 6.99 -2.67 -6.17
C PHE A 14 8.05 -1.86 -5.40
N ASN A 15 9.35 -2.07 -5.64
CA ASN A 15 10.39 -1.17 -5.13
C ASN A 15 10.45 0.18 -5.88
N ILE A 16 9.87 0.28 -7.09
CA ILE A 16 9.83 1.54 -7.85
C ILE A 16 8.64 2.42 -7.41
N GLY A 17 7.60 1.81 -6.82
CA GLY A 17 6.47 2.53 -6.23
C GLY A 17 6.82 3.33 -4.96
N ILE A 18 7.95 3.05 -4.31
CA ILE A 18 8.34 3.69 -3.03
C ILE A 18 8.96 5.09 -3.25
N PHE A 19 9.44 5.42 -4.46
CA PHE A 19 10.06 6.72 -4.74
C PHE A 19 9.09 7.82 -5.18
N ALA A 20 7.79 7.52 -5.34
CA ALA A 20 6.77 8.57 -5.56
C ALA A 20 6.11 9.07 -4.25
N TYR A 21 6.32 8.39 -3.12
CA TYR A 21 5.69 8.73 -1.82
C TYR A 21 6.51 9.67 -0.93
N SER A 22 7.70 10.11 -1.35
CA SER A 22 8.49 11.13 -0.64
C SER A 22 7.98 12.57 -0.88
N ASN A 23 7.05 12.78 -1.81
CA ASN A 23 6.48 14.10 -2.12
C ASN A 23 4.97 14.15 -1.88
N ILE A 24 4.51 13.77 -0.68
CA ILE A 24 3.24 14.35 -0.21
C ILE A 24 3.57 15.82 0.09
N PRO A 25 3.08 16.79 -0.71
CA PRO A 25 3.22 18.18 -0.31
C PRO A 25 2.55 18.31 1.05
N MET A 26 3.26 18.89 2.01
CA MET A 26 2.80 19.15 3.38
C MET A 26 1.47 19.92 3.44
N SER A 27 0.94 20.38 2.29
CA SER A 27 -0.30 21.12 2.10
C SER A 27 -1.59 20.31 2.27
N GLU A 28 -1.57 18.97 2.29
CA GLU A 28 -2.79 18.15 2.50
C GLU A 28 -3.00 17.72 3.98
N LEU A 29 -2.11 18.10 4.90
CA LEU A 29 -2.43 18.07 6.33
C LEU A 29 -3.36 19.26 6.63
N PRO A 30 -4.36 19.13 7.52
CA PRO A 30 -5.02 20.31 8.07
C PRO A 30 -3.92 21.23 8.58
N GLN A 31 -3.74 22.37 7.92
CA GLN A 31 -2.87 23.41 8.43
C GLN A 31 -3.46 23.78 9.79
N MET A 32 -2.87 23.27 10.86
CA MET A 32 -3.00 23.91 12.16
C MET A 32 -2.40 25.29 11.95
N SER A 33 -3.25 26.26 11.60
CA SER A 33 -2.92 27.67 11.48
C SER A 33 -2.67 28.25 12.87
N GLY A 34 -1.68 27.70 13.56
CA GLY A 34 -0.94 28.39 14.59
C GLY A 34 0.13 29.21 13.89
N THR A 35 0.16 30.51 14.17
CA THR A 35 1.23 31.43 13.78
C THR A 35 2.60 30.85 14.14
N THR A 36 3.31 30.27 13.18
CA THR A 36 4.69 29.82 13.31
C THR A 36 5.65 31.00 13.11
N GLN A 37 5.49 32.06 13.90
CA GLN A 37 6.52 33.09 14.01
C GLN A 37 7.62 32.57 14.95
N GLY A 38 8.80 32.27 14.38
CA GLY A 38 10.05 32.15 15.14
C GLY A 38 10.38 30.80 15.78
N VAL A 39 9.67 29.71 15.46
CA VAL A 39 10.04 28.39 15.99
C VAL A 39 11.30 27.90 15.26
N LYS A 40 12.46 28.11 15.87
CA LYS A 40 13.73 27.55 15.43
C LYS A 40 13.61 26.02 15.40
N GLU A 41 13.68 25.43 14.21
CA GLU A 41 13.71 23.97 14.07
C GLU A 41 14.81 23.39 14.97
N ARG A 42 14.42 22.58 15.96
CA ARG A 42 15.38 21.92 16.83
C ARG A 42 15.97 20.74 16.07
N LYS A 43 17.25 20.84 15.71
CA LYS A 43 18.01 19.69 15.20
C LYS A 43 18.29 18.73 16.36
N VAL A 44 18.04 17.44 16.17
CA VAL A 44 18.42 16.39 17.11
C VAL A 44 19.86 15.98 16.80
N VAL A 45 20.81 16.53 17.55
CA VAL A 45 22.26 16.37 17.25
C VAL A 45 22.98 15.59 18.34
N THR A 46 22.46 15.60 19.57
CA THR A 46 23.00 14.91 20.74
C THR A 46 21.99 13.95 21.37
N LEU A 47 22.44 13.05 22.24
CA LEU A 47 21.58 12.16 23.03
C LEU A 47 20.65 12.95 23.95
N ASN A 48 21.10 14.09 24.46
CA ASN A 48 20.26 14.99 25.24
C ASN A 48 19.18 15.64 24.39
N ASP A 49 19.48 16.04 23.14
CA ASP A 49 18.46 16.52 22.21
C ASP A 49 17.43 15.44 21.90
N ALA A 50 17.88 14.18 21.73
CA ALA A 50 16.98 13.05 21.47
C ALA A 50 16.02 12.79 22.65
N LYS A 51 16.51 12.89 23.89
CA LYS A 51 15.68 12.79 25.10
C LYS A 51 14.69 13.95 25.20
N ALA A 52 15.13 15.17 24.89
CA ALA A 52 14.27 16.34 24.88
C ALA A 52 13.18 16.21 23.80
N PHE A 53 13.53 15.77 22.60
CA PHE A 53 12.58 15.46 21.53
C PHE A 53 11.55 14.40 21.95
N GLU A 54 11.98 13.28 22.54
CA GLU A 54 11.05 12.25 23.05
C GLU A 54 10.10 12.83 24.11
N LYS A 55 10.61 13.69 25.01
CA LYS A 55 9.80 14.36 26.04
C LYS A 55 8.77 15.31 25.42
N ASP A 56 9.18 16.13 24.46
CA ASP A 56 8.30 17.10 23.79
C ASP A 56 7.19 16.39 23.00
N MET A 57 7.54 15.32 22.26
CA MET A 57 6.54 14.49 21.57
C MET A 57 5.56 13.85 22.56
N LYS A 58 6.03 13.30 23.68
CA LYS A 58 5.16 12.74 24.74
C LYS A 58 4.22 13.78 25.33
N SER A 59 4.71 15.01 25.55
CA SER A 59 3.87 16.11 26.03
C SER A 59 2.78 16.47 25.01
N SER A 60 3.12 16.53 23.72
CA SER A 60 2.14 16.80 22.65
C SER A 60 1.08 15.69 22.52
N ILE A 61 1.49 14.42 22.68
CA ILE A 61 0.57 13.28 22.74
C ILE A 61 -0.39 13.40 23.93
N ALA A 62 0.10 13.81 25.10
CA ALA A 62 -0.73 14.01 26.29
C ALA A 62 -1.78 15.13 26.10
N GLN A 63 -1.52 16.06 25.19
CA GLN A 63 -2.45 17.12 24.78
C GLN A 63 -3.39 16.70 23.64
N GLY A 64 -3.37 15.42 23.23
CA GLY A 64 -4.25 14.87 22.20
C GLY A 64 -3.71 14.97 20.77
N ASN A 65 -2.48 15.46 20.56
CA ASN A 65 -1.87 15.45 19.23
C ASN A 65 -1.29 14.07 18.90
N PHE A 66 -2.11 13.21 18.30
CA PHE A 66 -1.69 11.85 17.94
C PHE A 66 -0.79 11.77 16.69
N PHE A 67 -0.60 12.86 15.94
CA PHE A 67 0.46 12.92 14.93
C PHE A 67 1.85 12.89 15.57
N ALA A 68 2.01 13.47 16.77
CA ALA A 68 3.26 13.40 17.51
C ALA A 68 3.61 11.94 17.92
N ALA A 69 2.60 11.09 18.15
CA ALA A 69 2.83 9.65 18.36
C ALA A 69 3.38 8.98 17.09
N MET A 70 2.88 9.32 15.92
CA MET A 70 3.41 8.79 14.65
C MET A 70 4.85 9.25 14.41
N ILE A 71 5.14 10.54 14.59
CA ILE A 71 6.50 11.10 14.44
C ILE A 71 7.47 10.43 15.42
N LEU A 72 7.07 10.27 16.69
CA LEU A 72 7.88 9.59 17.68
C LEU A 72 8.08 8.10 17.36
N ALA A 73 7.08 7.45 16.78
CA ALA A 73 7.21 6.08 16.30
C ALA A 73 8.23 5.98 15.16
N ASP A 74 8.14 6.85 14.15
CA ASP A 74 9.08 6.95 13.02
C ASP A 74 10.52 7.14 13.56
N PHE A 75 10.70 8.02 14.55
CA PHE A 75 12.01 8.22 15.20
C PHE A 75 12.58 6.92 15.78
N PHE A 76 11.75 6.06 16.37
CA PHE A 76 12.21 4.76 16.91
C PHE A 76 12.42 3.67 15.84
N THR A 77 12.01 3.86 14.59
CA THR A 77 12.22 2.86 13.53
C THR A 77 13.65 2.82 13.01
N ALA A 78 14.37 3.93 13.09
CA ALA A 78 15.73 4.07 12.59
C ALA A 78 16.76 4.11 13.73
N SER A 79 18.01 3.78 13.41
CA SER A 79 19.12 4.14 14.27
C SER A 79 19.64 5.50 13.85
N HIS A 80 20.00 6.34 14.81
CA HIS A 80 20.49 7.71 14.57
C HIS A 80 21.92 7.82 15.08
N GLU A 81 22.83 8.23 14.20
CA GLU A 81 24.19 8.60 14.58
C GLU A 81 24.17 10.05 15.05
N LEU A 82 24.52 10.29 16.31
CA LEU A 82 24.54 11.60 16.97
C LEU A 82 25.98 11.95 17.33
N ARG A 83 26.25 13.23 17.62
CA ARG A 83 27.61 13.70 17.92
C ARG A 83 28.23 13.03 19.15
N ASP A 84 27.41 12.71 20.14
CA ASP A 84 27.80 12.15 21.44
C ASP A 84 27.41 10.67 21.59
N GLY A 85 26.99 10.00 20.51
CA GLY A 85 26.72 8.56 20.52
C GLY A 85 25.71 8.10 19.47
N LYS A 86 25.29 6.85 19.61
CA LYS A 86 24.33 6.21 18.70
C LYS A 86 23.03 5.89 19.41
N LEU A 87 21.92 6.39 18.90
CA LEU A 87 20.60 5.94 19.32
C LEU A 87 20.19 4.74 18.47
N ARG A 88 20.07 3.56 19.09
CA ARG A 88 19.67 2.34 18.39
C ARG A 88 18.17 2.35 18.09
N LYS A 89 17.79 1.79 16.94
CA LYS A 89 16.39 1.51 16.60
C LYS A 89 15.71 0.71 17.72
N ASN A 90 14.44 1.02 18.01
CA ASN A 90 13.63 0.33 19.00
C ASN A 90 12.23 0.06 18.43
N LEU A 91 12.10 -1.05 17.70
CA LEU A 91 10.86 -1.40 17.01
C LEU A 91 9.70 -1.67 17.99
N ALA A 92 9.97 -2.13 19.20
CA ALA A 92 8.92 -2.32 20.22
C ALA A 92 8.29 -0.98 20.63
N LYS A 93 9.11 0.05 20.87
CA LYS A 93 8.62 1.42 21.12
C LYS A 93 7.90 1.97 19.88
N ALA A 94 8.47 1.80 18.69
CA ALA A 94 7.83 2.27 17.45
C ALA A 94 6.42 1.68 17.28
N LYS A 95 6.28 0.35 17.41
CA LYS A 95 4.98 -0.34 17.33
C LYS A 95 3.99 0.19 18.35
N LYS A 96 4.42 0.42 19.60
CA LYS A 96 3.57 0.99 20.67
C LYS A 96 2.98 2.35 20.25
N TYR A 97 3.81 3.23 19.69
CA TYR A 97 3.38 4.57 19.32
C TYR A 97 2.56 4.61 18.02
N TYR A 98 2.87 3.77 17.02
CA TYR A 98 1.98 3.63 15.86
C TYR A 98 0.60 3.10 16.25
N LEU A 99 0.53 2.11 17.14
CA LEU A 99 -0.75 1.61 17.65
C LEU A 99 -1.54 2.71 18.38
N LEU A 100 -0.86 3.54 19.17
CA LEU A 100 -1.51 4.68 19.84
C LEU A 100 -2.07 5.67 18.82
N ALA A 101 -1.28 6.04 17.80
CA ALA A 101 -1.70 6.94 16.73
C ALA A 101 -2.88 6.37 15.93
N GLY A 102 -2.81 5.08 15.58
CA GLY A 102 -3.85 4.39 14.83
C GLY A 102 -5.16 4.20 15.60
N LYS A 103 -5.11 3.92 16.91
CA LYS A 103 -6.30 3.84 17.77
C LYS A 103 -7.04 5.17 17.87
N ASN A 104 -6.35 6.28 17.66
CA ASN A 104 -6.92 7.62 17.60
C ASN A 104 -7.25 8.05 16.17
N GLY A 105 -7.43 7.07 15.28
CA GLY A 105 -8.10 7.25 14.00
C GLY A 105 -7.20 7.53 12.81
N LEU A 106 -5.88 7.63 13.00
CA LEU A 106 -4.94 7.84 11.90
C LEU A 106 -4.69 6.53 11.12
N ALA A 107 -4.93 6.56 9.80
CA ALA A 107 -4.72 5.37 8.96
C ALA A 107 -3.23 5.03 8.72
N ARG A 108 -2.39 6.04 8.51
CA ARG A 108 -0.97 5.88 8.12
C ARG A 108 -0.13 5.01 9.08
N PRO A 109 -0.25 5.13 10.42
CA PRO A 109 0.41 4.22 11.36
C PRO A 109 0.14 2.74 11.11
N TYR A 110 -1.06 2.37 10.66
CA TYR A 110 -1.38 0.98 10.37
C TYR A 110 -0.66 0.45 9.12
N PHE A 111 -0.40 1.29 8.11
CA PHE A 111 0.48 0.89 6.99
C PHE A 111 1.91 0.60 7.47
N LYS A 112 2.44 1.42 8.37
CA LYS A 112 3.77 1.18 8.96
C LYS A 112 3.82 -0.10 9.79
N LEU A 113 2.75 -0.39 10.55
CA LEU A 113 2.62 -1.64 11.27
C LEU A 113 2.51 -2.84 10.32
N ALA A 114 1.78 -2.73 9.21
CA ALA A 114 1.70 -3.78 8.20
C ALA A 114 3.07 -4.09 7.59
N ASP A 115 3.81 -3.05 7.17
CA ASP A 115 5.18 -3.18 6.63
C ASP A 115 6.12 -3.89 7.63
N MET A 116 6.07 -3.52 8.92
CA MET A 116 6.85 -4.19 9.96
C MET A 116 6.51 -5.67 10.15
N GLU A 117 5.25 -6.06 9.94
CA GLU A 117 4.85 -7.48 10.02
C GLU A 117 5.23 -8.24 8.74
N MET A 118 5.21 -7.59 7.57
CA MET A 118 5.70 -8.17 6.32
C MET A 118 7.20 -8.48 6.37
N GLN A 119 8.01 -7.61 6.99
CA GLN A 119 9.46 -7.82 7.17
C GLN A 119 9.81 -9.08 8.00
N VAL A 120 8.85 -9.59 8.77
CA VAL A 120 8.99 -10.84 9.54
C VAL A 120 8.05 -11.93 9.02
N ASN A 121 7.60 -11.81 7.77
CA ASN A 121 6.73 -12.76 7.06
C ASN A 121 5.40 -13.06 7.78
N ASN A 122 4.90 -12.13 8.59
CA ASN A 122 3.62 -12.28 9.29
C ASN A 122 2.46 -11.64 8.50
N TYR A 123 2.13 -12.26 7.36
CA TYR A 123 1.18 -11.71 6.39
C TYR A 123 -0.27 -11.62 6.92
N ILE A 124 -0.68 -12.53 7.81
CA ILE A 124 -2.00 -12.49 8.47
C ILE A 124 -2.12 -11.22 9.32
N LYS A 125 -1.08 -10.89 10.10
CA LYS A 125 -1.10 -9.69 10.92
C LYS A 125 -0.89 -8.41 10.11
N ALA A 126 -0.14 -8.49 9.01
CA ALA A 126 -0.02 -7.38 8.06
C ALA A 126 -1.38 -7.01 7.43
N THR A 127 -2.13 -8.01 6.92
CA THR A 127 -3.48 -7.79 6.37
C THR A 127 -4.45 -7.27 7.43
N TYR A 128 -4.38 -7.76 8.68
CA TYR A 128 -5.14 -7.19 9.78
C TYR A 128 -4.89 -5.69 9.98
N TYR A 129 -3.64 -5.23 9.95
CA TYR A 129 -3.36 -3.80 10.06
C TYR A 129 -3.88 -3.01 8.87
N LEU A 130 -3.83 -3.55 7.65
CA LEU A 130 -4.41 -2.90 6.48
C LEU A 130 -5.94 -2.79 6.56
N GLU A 131 -6.62 -3.78 7.16
CA GLU A 131 -8.05 -3.67 7.47
C GLU A 131 -8.33 -2.52 8.46
N LEU A 132 -7.48 -2.34 9.48
CA LEU A 132 -7.61 -1.22 10.42
C LEU A 132 -7.33 0.13 9.73
N ALA A 133 -6.35 0.20 8.84
CA ALA A 133 -6.07 1.37 8.02
C ALA A 133 -7.30 1.76 7.18
N TYR A 134 -7.90 0.77 6.52
CA TYR A 134 -9.11 0.96 5.70
C TYR A 134 -10.31 1.41 6.54
N LYS A 135 -10.46 0.92 7.77
CA LYS A 135 -11.57 1.27 8.67
C LYS A 135 -11.36 2.57 9.44
N SER A 136 -10.15 3.14 9.44
CA SER A 136 -9.82 4.33 10.21
C SER A 136 -10.72 5.54 9.85
N PRO A 137 -11.16 6.37 10.82
CA PRO A 137 -12.01 7.53 10.57
C PRO A 137 -11.26 8.69 9.91
N LEU A 138 -9.99 8.92 10.27
CA LEU A 138 -9.16 10.02 9.73
C LEU A 138 -8.30 9.49 8.58
N LYS A 139 -8.97 9.20 7.45
CA LYS A 139 -8.34 8.70 6.22
C LYS A 139 -8.68 9.59 5.03
N ALA A 140 -7.68 9.86 4.21
CA ALA A 140 -7.91 10.37 2.86
C ALA A 140 -8.48 9.24 1.98
N SER A 141 -9.28 9.58 0.97
CA SER A 141 -9.80 8.60 -0.01
C SER A 141 -8.68 7.79 -0.68
N LYS A 142 -7.54 8.44 -0.97
CA LYS A 142 -6.32 7.79 -1.49
C LYS A 142 -5.82 6.65 -0.58
N ASN A 143 -5.97 6.78 0.74
CA ASN A 143 -5.54 5.75 1.70
C ASN A 143 -6.46 4.52 1.69
N LEU A 144 -7.74 4.66 1.30
CA LEU A 144 -8.66 3.52 1.19
C LEU A 144 -8.24 2.59 0.07
N ILE A 145 -8.06 3.15 -1.13
CA ILE A 145 -7.60 2.40 -2.31
C ILE A 145 -6.24 1.76 -2.02
N ALA A 146 -5.31 2.49 -1.41
CA ALA A 146 -3.99 1.96 -1.05
C ALA A 146 -4.09 0.79 -0.07
N ALA A 147 -4.89 0.91 1.00
CA ALA A 147 -5.07 -0.15 1.98
C ALA A 147 -5.71 -1.40 1.36
N ALA A 148 -6.75 -1.21 0.54
CA ALA A 148 -7.43 -2.29 -0.16
C ALA A 148 -6.52 -2.99 -1.18
N SER A 149 -5.76 -2.22 -1.96
CA SER A 149 -4.84 -2.76 -2.95
C SER A 149 -3.68 -3.52 -2.29
N TYR A 150 -3.09 -2.98 -1.22
CA TYR A 150 -2.04 -3.69 -0.48
C TYR A 150 -2.57 -4.97 0.17
N HIS A 151 -3.79 -4.92 0.73
CA HIS A 151 -4.42 -6.09 1.31
C HIS A 151 -4.61 -7.18 0.25
N ALA A 152 -5.17 -6.83 -0.91
CA ALA A 152 -5.35 -7.74 -2.03
C ALA A 152 -4.04 -8.34 -2.56
N SER A 153 -2.99 -7.52 -2.74
CA SER A 153 -1.69 -8.00 -3.20
C SER A 153 -1.08 -9.03 -2.25
N ILE A 154 -1.07 -8.74 -0.94
CA ILE A 154 -0.55 -9.68 0.07
C ILE A 154 -1.39 -10.96 0.06
N THR A 155 -2.71 -10.85 -0.07
CA THR A 155 -3.60 -12.02 -0.12
C THR A 155 -3.29 -12.89 -1.34
N LEU A 156 -3.14 -12.30 -2.52
CA LEU A 156 -2.84 -13.03 -3.77
C LEU A 156 -1.44 -13.68 -3.75
N GLU A 157 -0.46 -13.04 -3.13
CA GLU A 157 0.93 -13.54 -3.11
C GLU A 157 1.18 -14.57 -2.00
N HIS A 158 0.57 -14.38 -0.82
CA HIS A 158 0.96 -15.11 0.38
C HIS A 158 -0.19 -15.82 1.11
N LEU A 159 -1.45 -15.46 0.85
CA LEU A 159 -2.63 -16.02 1.55
C LEU A 159 -3.69 -16.51 0.55
N ASN A 160 -3.25 -16.98 -0.61
CA ASN A 160 -4.07 -17.23 -1.79
C ASN A 160 -4.92 -18.51 -1.74
N ASP A 161 -4.77 -19.29 -0.67
CA ASP A 161 -5.60 -20.46 -0.35
C ASP A 161 -6.61 -20.15 0.79
N ASN A 162 -6.60 -18.92 1.31
CA ASN A 162 -7.51 -18.48 2.38
C ASN A 162 -8.72 -17.74 1.79
N ASN A 163 -9.79 -18.47 1.49
CA ASN A 163 -11.02 -17.92 0.91
C ASN A 163 -11.60 -16.73 1.68
N THR A 164 -11.62 -16.80 3.02
CA THR A 164 -12.10 -15.69 3.86
C THR A 164 -11.29 -14.41 3.66
N THR A 165 -9.98 -14.53 3.46
CA THR A 165 -9.12 -13.36 3.21
C THR A 165 -9.30 -12.84 1.79
N LEU A 166 -9.45 -13.73 0.80
CA LEU A 166 -9.78 -13.38 -0.59
C LEU A 166 -11.10 -12.60 -0.67
N GLU A 167 -12.17 -13.10 -0.07
CA GLU A 167 -13.48 -12.44 -0.02
C GLU A 167 -13.42 -11.06 0.63
N LYS A 168 -12.65 -10.93 1.72
CA LYS A 168 -12.41 -9.62 2.35
C LYS A 168 -11.68 -8.66 1.42
N SER A 169 -10.63 -9.11 0.74
CA SER A 169 -9.90 -8.29 -0.25
C SER A 169 -10.83 -7.80 -1.36
N ILE A 170 -11.70 -8.67 -1.88
CA ILE A 170 -12.70 -8.31 -2.90
C ILE A 170 -13.62 -7.21 -2.35
N LYS A 171 -14.23 -7.44 -1.19
CA LYS A 171 -15.14 -6.46 -0.56
C LYS A 171 -14.49 -5.11 -0.29
N MET A 172 -13.21 -5.10 0.07
CA MET A 172 -12.44 -3.88 0.27
C MET A 172 -12.13 -3.15 -1.03
N LEU A 173 -12.00 -3.84 -2.16
CA LEU A 173 -11.66 -3.23 -3.46
C LEU A 173 -12.88 -2.80 -4.28
N GLU A 174 -13.99 -3.55 -4.26
CA GLU A 174 -15.13 -3.33 -5.17
C GLU A 174 -15.68 -1.90 -5.13
N GLY A 175 -15.76 -1.30 -3.94
CA GLY A 175 -16.23 0.07 -3.75
C GLY A 175 -15.25 1.17 -4.18
N HIS A 176 -14.05 0.81 -4.64
CA HIS A 176 -12.92 1.72 -4.89
C HIS A 176 -12.29 1.53 -6.26
N THR A 177 -12.99 0.86 -7.18
CA THR A 177 -12.48 0.53 -8.51
C THR A 177 -12.49 1.67 -9.51
N ASN A 178 -13.17 2.80 -9.22
CA ASN A 178 -13.44 3.97 -10.08
C ASN A 178 -12.41 4.24 -11.21
N ASN A 179 -12.47 3.44 -12.28
CA ASN A 179 -11.56 3.49 -13.40
C ASN A 179 -10.05 3.39 -13.02
N ILE A 180 -9.72 2.61 -11.99
CA ILE A 180 -8.35 2.32 -11.55
C ILE A 180 -7.96 0.92 -12.05
N ALA A 181 -7.29 0.86 -13.20
CA ALA A 181 -6.92 -0.38 -13.87
C ALA A 181 -6.23 -1.39 -12.95
N THR A 182 -5.34 -0.94 -12.06
CA THR A 182 -4.65 -1.82 -11.09
C THR A 182 -5.61 -2.47 -10.10
N ALA A 183 -6.61 -1.72 -9.59
CA ALA A 183 -7.60 -2.26 -8.67
C ALA A 183 -8.52 -3.26 -9.38
N GLU A 184 -8.93 -2.95 -10.61
CA GLU A 184 -9.71 -3.85 -11.48
C GLU A 184 -8.91 -5.13 -11.78
N PHE A 185 -7.63 -5.00 -12.08
CA PHE A 185 -6.75 -6.15 -12.33
C PHE A 185 -6.59 -7.04 -11.08
N LEU A 186 -6.41 -6.43 -9.90
CA LEU A 186 -6.35 -7.18 -8.63
C LEU A 186 -7.67 -7.94 -8.36
N LEU A 187 -8.83 -7.30 -8.58
CA LEU A 187 -10.13 -7.96 -8.45
C LEU A 187 -10.28 -9.15 -9.39
N ALA A 188 -9.86 -9.00 -10.65
CA ALA A 188 -9.89 -10.10 -11.61
C ALA A 188 -9.13 -11.33 -11.09
N ASN A 189 -7.93 -11.11 -10.54
CA ASN A 189 -7.10 -12.17 -9.96
C ASN A 189 -7.73 -12.78 -8.71
N LEU A 190 -8.31 -11.98 -7.81
CA LEU A 190 -9.01 -12.47 -6.63
C LEU A 190 -10.21 -13.36 -7.00
N TYR A 191 -11.04 -12.91 -7.95
CA TYR A 191 -12.17 -13.69 -8.45
C TYR A 191 -11.73 -14.98 -9.15
N ASN A 192 -10.61 -14.94 -9.89
CA ASN A 192 -10.04 -16.15 -10.49
C ASN A 192 -9.61 -17.16 -9.42
N ARG A 193 -8.95 -16.71 -8.34
CA ARG A 193 -8.56 -17.57 -7.21
C ARG A 193 -9.76 -18.19 -6.48
N LEU A 194 -10.91 -17.51 -6.45
CA LEU A 194 -12.16 -18.05 -5.92
C LEU A 194 -12.96 -18.91 -6.91
N ASN A 195 -12.40 -19.28 -8.07
CA ASN A 195 -13.08 -20.02 -9.14
C ASN A 195 -14.39 -19.34 -9.59
N ALA A 196 -14.40 -18.00 -9.64
CA ALA A 196 -15.53 -17.19 -10.06
C ALA A 196 -15.27 -16.52 -11.42
N PRO A 197 -15.33 -17.28 -12.54
CA PRO A 197 -14.82 -16.85 -13.84
C PRO A 197 -15.57 -15.66 -14.43
N ARG A 198 -16.86 -15.48 -14.11
CA ARG A 198 -17.63 -14.31 -14.56
C ARG A 198 -17.10 -13.01 -13.97
N GLY A 199 -16.86 -12.98 -12.66
CA GLY A 199 -16.26 -11.82 -11.98
C GLY A 199 -14.84 -11.56 -12.48
N ALA A 200 -14.04 -12.63 -12.64
CA ALA A 200 -12.69 -12.53 -13.16
C ALA A 200 -12.65 -11.91 -14.56
N SER A 201 -13.47 -12.42 -15.49
CA SER A 201 -13.56 -11.92 -16.87
C SER A 201 -14.03 -10.46 -16.93
N PHE A 202 -15.05 -10.11 -16.14
CA PHE A 202 -15.59 -8.75 -16.10
C PHE A 202 -14.53 -7.73 -15.68
N TYR A 203 -13.85 -7.97 -14.56
CA TYR A 203 -12.84 -7.04 -14.05
C TYR A 203 -11.55 -7.05 -14.89
N LEU A 204 -11.19 -8.19 -15.48
CA LEU A 204 -10.05 -8.23 -16.40
C LEU A 204 -10.35 -7.39 -17.64
N THR A 205 -11.53 -7.53 -18.24
CA THR A 205 -11.94 -6.73 -19.39
C THR A 205 -11.90 -5.24 -19.07
N LYS A 206 -12.42 -4.83 -17.91
CA LYS A 206 -12.33 -3.45 -17.43
C LYS A 206 -10.88 -2.97 -17.31
N ALA A 207 -10.02 -3.73 -16.65
CA ALA A 207 -8.61 -3.38 -16.48
C ALA A 207 -7.88 -3.23 -17.83
N CYS A 208 -8.13 -4.15 -18.77
CA CYS A 208 -7.48 -4.19 -20.08
C CYS A 208 -7.96 -3.11 -21.04
N THR A 209 -9.22 -2.70 -20.92
CA THR A 209 -9.84 -1.65 -21.76
C THR A 209 -9.72 -0.26 -21.14
N ASN A 210 -9.16 -0.16 -19.92
CA ASN A 210 -8.98 1.11 -19.23
C ASN A 210 -7.92 1.98 -19.94
N PRO A 211 -8.25 3.18 -20.42
CA PRO A 211 -7.29 4.04 -21.14
C PRO A 211 -6.11 4.46 -20.25
N LYS A 212 -6.27 4.44 -18.92
CA LYS A 212 -5.23 4.75 -17.93
C LYS A 212 -4.48 3.51 -17.44
N ALA A 213 -4.70 2.34 -18.04
CA ALA A 213 -3.92 1.14 -17.73
C ALA A 213 -2.44 1.40 -17.95
N SER A 214 -1.62 1.02 -16.96
CA SER A 214 -0.17 1.10 -17.06
C SER A 214 0.34 0.17 -18.18
N PRO A 215 1.53 0.45 -18.75
CA PRO A 215 2.12 -0.43 -19.76
C PRO A 215 2.18 -1.89 -19.32
N PHE A 216 2.53 -2.14 -18.05
CA PHE A 216 2.54 -3.47 -17.46
C PHE A 216 1.18 -4.18 -17.52
N ILE A 217 0.08 -3.51 -17.16
CA ILE A 217 -1.26 -4.13 -17.25
C ILE A 217 -1.64 -4.40 -18.71
N ARG A 218 -1.33 -3.47 -19.62
CA ARG A 218 -1.57 -3.66 -21.06
C ARG A 218 -0.81 -4.87 -21.61
N GLU A 219 0.47 -5.00 -21.26
CA GLU A 219 1.29 -6.17 -21.64
C GLU A 219 0.67 -7.47 -21.14
N LEU A 220 0.27 -7.55 -19.86
CA LEU A 220 -0.37 -8.75 -19.30
C LEU A 220 -1.72 -9.08 -19.97
N CYS A 221 -2.47 -8.07 -20.38
CA CYS A 221 -3.75 -8.25 -21.06
C CYS A 221 -3.62 -8.81 -22.47
N PHE A 222 -2.53 -8.49 -23.16
CA PHE A 222 -2.41 -8.73 -24.59
C PHE A 222 -1.24 -9.61 -24.99
N ASP A 223 -0.40 -10.05 -24.04
CA ASP A 223 0.60 -11.08 -24.27
C ASP A 223 -0.05 -12.47 -24.25
N PRO A 224 -0.15 -13.16 -25.41
CA PRO A 224 -0.72 -14.50 -25.50
C PRO A 224 0.02 -15.55 -24.65
N LYS A 225 1.25 -15.27 -24.21
CA LYS A 225 2.05 -16.15 -23.34
C LYS A 225 1.82 -15.93 -21.85
N THR A 226 1.10 -14.88 -21.46
CA THR A 226 0.99 -14.43 -20.07
C THR A 226 -0.45 -14.41 -19.53
N ILE A 227 -1.44 -14.80 -20.34
CA ILE A 227 -2.82 -14.96 -19.90
C ILE A 227 -2.91 -16.14 -18.91
N LEU A 228 -2.81 -15.83 -17.62
CA LEU A 228 -2.92 -16.74 -16.48
C LEU A 228 -4.39 -17.08 -16.13
N ILE A 229 -5.27 -17.09 -17.12
CA ILE A 229 -6.60 -17.65 -16.93
C ILE A 229 -6.46 -19.13 -17.22
N GLU A 230 -6.63 -19.99 -16.20
CA GLU A 230 -6.77 -21.43 -16.40
C GLU A 230 -7.99 -21.72 -17.31
N ASN A 231 -7.74 -21.80 -18.62
CA ASN A 231 -8.51 -22.38 -19.73
C ASN A 231 -10.06 -22.29 -19.78
N ASN A 232 -10.72 -21.52 -18.91
CA ASN A 232 -12.19 -21.49 -18.79
C ASN A 232 -12.82 -20.17 -19.21
N ILE A 233 -12.05 -19.18 -19.67
CA ILE A 233 -12.60 -17.94 -20.23
C ILE A 233 -12.35 -17.94 -21.73
N LYS A 234 -13.37 -18.28 -22.51
CA LYS A 234 -13.38 -17.99 -23.94
C LYS A 234 -13.39 -16.47 -24.10
N ARG A 235 -12.37 -15.92 -24.77
CA ARG A 235 -12.40 -14.52 -25.22
C ARG A 235 -13.49 -14.40 -26.28
N GLU A 236 -14.53 -13.63 -26.00
CA GLU A 236 -15.35 -13.10 -27.09
C GLU A 236 -14.54 -11.99 -27.77
N PRO A 237 -14.32 -12.05 -29.09
CA PRO A 237 -13.62 -10.99 -29.79
C PRO A 237 -14.44 -9.71 -29.69
N ASN A 238 -13.89 -8.69 -29.03
CA ASN A 238 -14.51 -7.38 -28.95
C ASN A 238 -14.10 -6.57 -30.19
N GLU A 239 -15.00 -6.47 -31.16
CA GLU A 239 -14.80 -5.75 -32.44
C GLU A 239 -14.62 -4.23 -32.27
N ASN A 240 -14.81 -3.68 -31.06
CA ASN A 240 -14.80 -2.24 -30.80
C ASN A 240 -13.57 -1.73 -30.03
N CYS A 241 -12.39 -2.32 -30.20
CA CYS A 241 -11.14 -1.71 -29.75
C CYS A 241 -10.40 -1.01 -30.91
N PRO A 242 -10.67 0.28 -31.18
CA PRO A 242 -10.09 0.99 -32.31
C PRO A 242 -8.56 1.19 -32.22
N GLU A 243 -7.95 0.98 -31.05
CA GLU A 243 -6.48 1.05 -30.85
C GLU A 243 -5.82 -0.34 -30.72
N CYS A 244 -6.57 -1.44 -30.85
CA CYS A 244 -6.03 -2.79 -30.80
C CYS A 244 -5.55 -3.28 -32.17
N ASP A 245 -4.93 -2.41 -32.99
CA ASP A 245 -4.30 -2.86 -34.24
C ASP A 245 -2.94 -3.50 -33.93
N PHE A 246 -3.00 -4.78 -33.54
CA PHE A 246 -1.85 -5.61 -33.16
C PHE A 246 -0.87 -5.90 -34.31
N LYS A 247 -1.15 -5.44 -35.54
CA LYS A 247 -0.30 -5.76 -36.70
C LYS A 247 1.01 -4.97 -36.78
N ASN A 248 1.17 -3.85 -36.06
CA ASN A 248 2.33 -2.97 -36.25
C ASN A 248 3.43 -3.07 -35.18
N HIS A 249 3.33 -3.98 -34.20
CA HIS A 249 4.33 -4.09 -33.12
C HIS A 249 5.19 -5.38 -33.13
N ILE A 250 5.07 -6.23 -34.15
CA ILE A 250 5.91 -7.44 -34.29
C ILE A 250 7.13 -7.20 -35.20
N GLU A 251 7.22 -6.05 -35.88
CA GLU A 251 8.38 -5.68 -36.69
C GLU A 251 8.94 -4.30 -36.29
N ARG A 252 9.61 -4.24 -35.13
CA ARG A 252 10.63 -3.23 -34.81
C ARG A 252 11.45 -3.64 -33.59
#